data_AF-A0A7U4DDP6-F1
#
_entry.id   AF-A0A7U4DDP6-F1
#
_cell.length_a   1.000
_cell.length_b   1.000
_cell.length_c   1.000
_cell.angle_alpha   90.00
_cell.angle_beta   90.00
_cell.angle_gamma   90.00
#
_symmetry.space_group_name_H-M   'P 1'
#
loop_
_entity.id
_entity.type
_entity.pdbx_description
1 polymer ?
#
loop_
_entity_poly.entity_id
_entity_poly.type
_entity_poly.pdbx_seq_one_letter_code
_entity_poly.pdbx_strand_id
1 'polypeptide(L)'
;MTRLHDFAPLPSLQESSKSWTDLLLDTASSISENCPMPLSDALKMPLSFESTYFNSSVWENRKKYLENEIERHNVFLKLGQEVIKGLNALASRGR
;
A
#
# COMPACT_ATOMS: atom_id res chain seq x y z
N MET A 1 36.58 27.66 30.20
CA MET A 1 35.63 26.98 31.12
C MET A 1 34.23 27.34 30.64
N THR A 2 33.53 26.40 30.01
CA THR A 2 32.12 26.59 29.60
C THR A 2 31.21 26.47 30.82
N ARG A 3 30.25 27.38 30.97
CA ARG A 3 29.29 27.41 32.07
C ARG A 3 27.99 26.73 31.64
N LEU A 4 27.22 26.24 32.61
CA LEU A 4 25.99 25.48 32.37
C LEU A 4 24.92 26.29 31.58
N HIS A 5 24.99 27.62 31.64
CA HIS A 5 24.13 28.54 30.87
C HIS A 5 24.58 28.76 29.41
N ASP A 6 25.79 28.33 29.05
CA ASP A 6 26.28 28.37 27.66
C ASP A 6 25.65 27.24 26.82
N PHE A 7 24.99 26.28 27.45
CA PHE A 7 24.24 25.23 26.80
C PHE A 7 22.81 25.71 26.57
N ALA A 8 22.49 26.07 25.32
CA ALA A 8 21.12 26.23 24.89
C ALA A 8 20.36 24.90 25.15
N PRO A 9 19.17 24.93 25.78
CA PRO A 9 18.39 23.72 25.96
C PRO A 9 18.06 23.14 24.59
N LEU A 10 18.39 21.86 24.39
CA LEU A 10 18.01 21.15 23.17
C LEU A 10 16.49 21.22 23.02
N PRO A 11 15.97 21.50 21.81
CA PRO A 11 14.53 21.49 21.58
C PRO A 11 13.96 20.14 22.04
N SER A 12 12.83 20.16 22.76
CA SER A 12 12.21 18.94 23.27
C SER A 12 11.81 18.07 22.07
N LEU A 13 12.47 16.91 21.93
CA LEU A 13 12.17 15.90 20.91
C LEU A 13 10.79 15.23 21.09
N GLN A 14 9.86 15.83 21.83
CA GLN A 14 8.56 15.25 22.15
C GLN A 14 7.68 15.06 20.91
N GLU A 15 7.78 15.95 19.91
CA GLU A 15 7.02 15.82 18.65
C GLU A 15 7.55 14.70 17.73
N SER A 16 8.82 14.33 17.88
CA SER A 16 9.48 13.33 17.04
C SER A 16 8.94 11.92 17.32
N SER A 17 8.70 11.57 18.59
CA SER A 17 8.32 10.20 18.97
C SER A 17 7.04 9.69 18.33
N LYS A 18 6.00 10.53 18.24
CA LYS A 18 4.75 10.20 17.54
C LYS A 18 4.97 10.06 16.03
N SER A 19 5.79 10.95 15.46
CA SER A 19 6.11 10.92 14.03
C SER A 19 6.84 9.64 13.60
N TRP A 20 7.74 9.10 14.42
CA TRP A 20 8.49 7.89 14.06
C TRP A 20 7.68 6.61 14.21
N THR A 21 6.82 6.50 15.23
CA THR A 21 5.93 5.34 15.38
C THR A 21 4.92 5.27 14.26
N ASP A 22 4.37 6.42 13.87
CA ASP A 22 3.42 6.50 12.76
C ASP A 22 4.10 6.13 11.45
N LEU A 23 5.32 6.61 11.20
CA LEU A 23 6.12 6.25 10.03
C LEU A 23 6.47 4.74 10.01
N LEU A 24 6.84 4.15 11.15
CA LEU A 24 7.10 2.71 11.24
C LEU A 24 5.86 1.86 10.96
N LEU A 25 4.70 2.29 11.47
CA LEU A 25 3.43 1.60 11.23
C LEU A 25 2.99 1.73 9.77
N ASP A 26 3.16 2.92 9.18
CA ASP A 26 2.79 3.18 7.78
C ASP A 26 3.66 2.37 6.82
N THR A 27 4.98 2.38 7.02
CA THR A 27 5.92 1.57 6.23
C THR A 27 5.68 0.07 6.39
N ALA A 28 5.44 -0.42 7.62
CA ALA A 28 5.12 -1.83 7.83
C ALA A 28 3.77 -2.23 7.22
N SER A 29 2.75 -1.35 7.28
CA SER A 29 1.45 -1.57 6.64
C SER A 29 1.61 -1.66 5.12
N SER A 30 2.30 -0.68 4.52
CA SER A 30 2.66 -0.65 3.10
C SER A 30 3.34 -1.94 2.64
N ILE A 31 4.33 -2.42 3.40
CA ILE A 31 4.99 -3.70 3.09
C ILE A 31 4.01 -4.87 3.22
N SER A 32 3.20 -4.93 4.28
CA SER A 32 2.29 -6.07 4.52
C SER A 32 1.16 -6.20 3.50
N GLU A 33 0.72 -5.10 2.90
CA GLU A 33 -0.28 -5.11 1.83
C GLU A 33 0.31 -5.58 0.50
N ASN A 34 1.56 -5.18 0.22
CA ASN A 34 2.22 -5.37 -1.06
C ASN A 34 3.09 -6.63 -1.13
N CYS A 35 3.55 -7.11 0.02
CA CYS A 35 4.30 -8.34 0.19
C CYS A 35 3.44 -9.33 0.98
N PRO A 36 3.34 -10.61 0.58
CA PRO A 36 2.57 -11.62 1.32
C PRO A 36 3.27 -12.00 2.63
N MET A 37 3.37 -11.05 3.55
CA MET A 37 3.92 -11.22 4.90
C MET A 37 2.96 -10.63 5.93
N PRO A 38 2.84 -11.27 7.11
CA PRO A 38 2.02 -10.72 8.17
C PRO A 38 2.64 -9.42 8.71
N LEU A 39 1.79 -8.47 9.13
CA LEU A 39 2.23 -7.20 9.70
C LEU A 39 3.22 -7.38 10.87
N SER A 40 3.03 -8.42 11.67
CA SER A 40 3.94 -8.78 12.77
C SER A 40 5.37 -9.08 12.33
N ASP A 41 5.55 -9.58 11.11
CA ASP A 41 6.87 -9.85 10.53
C ASP A 41 7.39 -8.64 9.76
N ALA A 42 6.51 -7.85 9.12
CA ALA A 42 6.89 -6.56 8.53
C ALA A 42 7.47 -5.60 9.57
N LEU A 43 6.89 -5.53 10.77
CA LEU A 43 7.39 -4.70 11.88
C LEU A 43 8.77 -5.13 12.41
N LYS A 44 9.20 -6.38 12.13
CA LYS A 44 10.53 -6.88 12.51
C LYS A 44 11.59 -6.58 11.44
N MET A 45 11.18 -6.15 10.26
CA MET A 45 12.10 -5.85 9.16
C MET A 45 12.76 -4.49 9.36
N PRO A 46 14.00 -4.30 8.87
CA PRO A 46 14.63 -3.00 8.90
C PRO A 46 13.85 -2.03 8.01
N LEU A 47 13.75 -0.75 8.38
CA LEU A 47 13.08 0.29 7.58
C LEU A 47 13.61 0.37 6.14
N SER A 48 14.89 0.09 5.93
CA SER A 48 15.50 0.03 4.60
C SER A 48 14.95 -1.08 3.72
N PHE A 49 14.34 -2.12 4.31
CA PHE A 49 13.75 -3.24 3.59
C PHE A 49 12.67 -2.78 2.61
N GLU A 50 11.84 -1.81 3.00
CA GLU A 50 10.80 -1.24 2.14
C GLU A 50 11.38 -0.78 0.80
N SER A 51 12.40 0.08 0.87
CA SER A 51 13.08 0.60 -0.32
C SER A 51 13.71 -0.50 -1.16
N THR A 52 14.31 -1.52 -0.53
CA THR A 52 14.91 -2.63 -1.25
C THR A 52 13.89 -3.55 -1.90
N TYR A 53 12.74 -3.75 -1.26
CA TYR A 53 11.64 -4.57 -1.75
C TYR A 53 11.00 -3.92 -2.97
N PHE A 54 10.67 -2.63 -2.91
CA PHE A 54 10.07 -1.91 -4.03
C PHE A 54 11.03 -1.69 -5.21
N ASN A 55 12.33 -1.73 -4.99
CA ASN A 55 13.33 -1.71 -6.06
C ASN A 55 13.65 -3.12 -6.61
N SER A 56 13.07 -4.18 -6.03
CA SER A 56 13.35 -5.55 -6.44
C SER A 56 12.47 -6.00 -7.61
N SER A 57 12.97 -6.97 -8.38
CA SER A 57 12.21 -7.64 -9.44
C SER A 57 10.99 -8.42 -8.92
N VAL A 58 10.97 -8.75 -7.62
CA VAL A 58 9.83 -9.41 -6.97
C VAL A 58 8.63 -8.47 -6.93
N TRP A 59 8.85 -7.19 -6.64
CA TRP A 59 7.80 -6.17 -6.66
C TRP A 59 7.26 -5.95 -8.08
N GLU A 60 8.13 -5.87 -9.10
CA GLU A 60 7.66 -5.71 -10.49
C GLU A 60 6.75 -6.86 -10.94
N ASN A 61 7.06 -8.09 -10.55
CA ASN A 61 6.21 -9.25 -10.84
C ASN A 61 4.88 -9.19 -10.09
N ARG A 62 4.90 -8.76 -8.82
CA ARG A 62 3.68 -8.57 -8.03
C ARG A 62 2.79 -7.47 -8.61
N LYS A 63 3.39 -6.37 -9.05
CA LYS A 63 2.69 -5.27 -9.71
C LYS A 63 1.97 -5.73 -10.98
N LYS A 64 2.66 -6.50 -11.84
CA LYS A 64 2.05 -7.11 -13.03
C LYS A 64 0.88 -8.04 -12.69
N TYR A 65 0.99 -8.80 -11.60
CA TYR A 65 -0.11 -9.65 -11.13
C TYR A 65 -1.34 -8.83 -10.74
N LEU A 66 -1.15 -7.74 -9.99
CA LEU A 66 -2.24 -6.83 -9.59
C LEU A 66 -2.90 -6.17 -10.81
N GLU A 67 -2.12 -5.69 -11.77
CA GLU A 67 -2.63 -5.12 -13.02
C GLU A 67 -3.48 -6.14 -13.81
N ASN A 68 -3.00 -7.38 -13.95
CA ASN A 68 -3.76 -8.46 -14.59
C ASN A 68 -5.04 -8.82 -13.82
N GLU A 69 -5.03 -8.71 -12.50
CA GLU A 69 -6.21 -8.99 -11.67
C GLU A 69 -7.29 -7.91 -11.86
N ILE A 70 -6.87 -6.64 -11.96
CA ILE A 70 -7.74 -5.50 -12.27
C ILE A 70 -8.31 -5.63 -13.70
N GLU A 71 -7.49 -5.99 -14.68
CA GLU A 71 -7.94 -6.21 -16.05
C GLU A 71 -8.98 -7.33 -16.13
N ARG A 72 -8.74 -8.46 -15.45
CA ARG A 72 -9.72 -9.56 -15.37
C ARG A 72 -11.04 -9.09 -14.77
N HIS A 73 -11.00 -8.39 -13.63
CA HIS A 73 -12.23 -7.87 -13.01
C HIS A 73 -12.99 -6.91 -13.93
N ASN A 74 -12.28 -6.03 -14.64
CA ASN A 74 -12.89 -5.12 -15.60
C ASN A 74 -13.52 -5.85 -16.80
N VAL A 75 -12.89 -6.92 -17.29
CA VAL A 75 -13.44 -7.76 -18.37
C VAL A 75 -14.71 -8.46 -17.91
N PHE A 76 -14.75 -9.00 -16.69
CA PHE A 76 -15.95 -9.63 -16.13
C PHE A 76 -17.10 -8.64 -15.97
N LEU A 77 -16.83 -7.43 -15.47
CA LEU A 77 -17.83 -6.38 -15.34
C LEU A 77 -18.40 -5.95 -16.70
N LYS A 78 -17.54 -5.76 -17.71
CA LYS A 78 -17.96 -5.44 -19.08
C LYS A 78 -18.81 -6.55 -19.69
N LEU A 79 -18.43 -7.81 -19.50
CA LEU A 79 -19.19 -8.96 -19.99
C LEU A 79 -20.59 -9.01 -19.33
N GLY A 80 -20.68 -8.81 -18.02
CA GLY A 80 -21.95 -8.75 -17.30
C GLY A 80 -22.87 -7.64 -17.81
N GLN A 81 -22.31 -6.45 -18.09
CA GLN A 81 -23.06 -5.34 -18.67
C GLN A 81 -23.61 -5.66 -20.07
N GLU A 82 -22.81 -6.30 -20.92
CA GLU A 82 -23.24 -6.67 -22.28
C GLU A 82 -24.33 -7.76 -22.28
N VAL A 83 -24.27 -8.74 -21.36
CA VAL A 83 -25.33 -9.74 -21.19
C VAL A 83 -26.64 -9.08 -20.76
N ILE A 84 -26.60 -8.16 -19.79
CA ILE A 84 -27.78 -7.42 -19.32
C ILE A 84 -28.38 -6.58 -20.45
N LYS A 85 -27.56 -5.90 -21.25
CA LYS A 85 -28.03 -5.15 -22.43
C LYS A 85 -28.69 -6.05 -23.45
N GLY A 86 -28.10 -7.21 -23.75
CA GLY A 86 -28.67 -8.20 -24.67
C GLY A 86 -30.03 -8.72 -24.20
N LEU A 87 -30.17 -9.00 -22.89
CA LEU A 87 -31.43 -9.43 -22.30
C LEU A 87 -32.50 -8.33 -22.32
N ASN A 88 -32.14 -7.09 -22.02
CA ASN A 88 -33.04 -5.94 -22.09
C ASN A 88 -33.53 -5.67 -23.53
N ALA A 89 -32.63 -5.75 -24.51
CA ALA A 89 -33.00 -5.61 -25.91
C ALA A 89 -33.96 -6.71 -26.38
N LEU A 90 -33.75 -7.95 -25.94
CA LEU A 90 -34.64 -9.07 -26.23
C LEU A 90 -36.00 -8.92 -25.55
N ALA A 91 -36.02 -8.49 -24.28
CA ALA A 91 -37.25 -8.24 -23.53
C ALA A 91 -38.08 -7.07 -24.10
N SER A 92 -37.42 -6.04 -24.64
CA SER A 92 -38.10 -4.91 -25.31
C SER A 92 -38.69 -5.26 -26.68
N ARG A 93 -38.22 -6.34 -27.33
CA ARG A 93 -38.65 -6.76 -28.67
C ARG A 93 -39.76 -7.81 -28.65
N GLY A 94 -40.07 -8.37 -27.48
CA GLY A 94 -41.16 -9.32 -27.26
C GLY A 94 -42.47 -8.72 -26.75
N ARG A 95 -42.58 -7.38 -26.64
CA ARG A 95 -43.83 -6.65 -26.37
C ARG A 95 -44.37 -6.00 -27.64
#